data_AF-A0A7C6TYQ4-F1
#
_entry.id   AF-A0A7C6TYQ4-F1
#
_cell.length_a   1.000
_cell.length_b   1.000
_cell.length_c   1.000
_cell.angle_alpha   90.00
_cell.angle_beta   90.00
_cell.angle_gamma   90.00
#
_symmetry.space_group_name_H-M   'P 1'
#
loop_
_entity.id
_entity.type
_entity.pdbx_description
1 polymer ?
#
loop_
_entity_poly.entity_id
_entity_poly.type
_entity_poly.pdbx_seq_one_letter_code
_entity_poly.pdbx_strand_id
1 'polypeptide(L)'
;AMAFGTEAIIWACYTAGWWHNQVLDDKGEKTQQYDKLQAVNAELHTLGETYMKYRRVSTHFIGFSGEENLCDGNLTPVASLSTGVFNDLRAENGENLLAGQMVSRAGDGSYAIMLCGADDPHDHNPAVYTVSFRADNRAVFALAGDGPRPLTRRDDGSWAFTMRSCEGVLLIAR
;
A
#
# COMPACT_ATOMS: atom_id res chain seq x y z
N ALA A 1 -6.34 1.85 -3.24
CA ALA A 1 -7.20 0.70 -3.61
C ALA A 1 -6.77 -0.61 -2.94
N MET A 2 -5.56 -1.12 -3.18
CA MET A 2 -5.13 -2.43 -2.68
C MET A 2 -5.16 -2.59 -1.15
N ALA A 3 -4.90 -1.52 -0.37
CA ALA A 3 -5.08 -1.53 1.09
C ALA A 3 -6.53 -1.83 1.53
N PHE A 4 -7.52 -1.64 0.66
CA PHE A 4 -8.93 -1.98 0.90
C PHE A 4 -9.31 -3.39 0.41
N GLY A 5 -8.34 -4.19 -0.06
CA GLY A 5 -8.60 -5.56 -0.49
C GLY A 5 -9.08 -5.66 -1.94
N THR A 6 -8.60 -4.80 -2.83
CA THR A 6 -8.94 -4.86 -4.26
C THR A 6 -8.40 -6.14 -4.88
N GLU A 7 -9.26 -6.93 -5.51
CA GLU A 7 -8.89 -8.18 -6.20
C GLU A 7 -8.95 -8.06 -7.73
N ALA A 8 -9.55 -6.99 -8.25
CA ALA A 8 -9.63 -6.68 -9.68
C ALA A 8 -9.58 -5.17 -9.90
N ILE A 9 -8.80 -4.74 -10.89
CA ILE A 9 -8.72 -3.34 -11.34
C ILE A 9 -9.08 -3.31 -12.82
N ILE A 10 -9.99 -2.42 -13.18
CA ILE A 10 -10.37 -2.15 -14.57
C ILE A 10 -10.07 -0.69 -14.87
N TRP A 11 -9.29 -0.46 -15.91
CA TRP A 11 -8.94 0.88 -16.36
C TRP A 11 -9.97 1.38 -17.36
N ALA A 12 -10.66 2.47 -17.02
CA ALA A 12 -11.63 3.13 -17.89
C ALA A 12 -11.35 4.65 -17.92
N CYS A 13 -11.36 5.33 -19.07
CA CYS A 13 -11.62 4.84 -20.42
C CYS A 13 -10.34 4.47 -21.20
N TYR A 14 -10.38 3.34 -21.91
CA TYR A 14 -9.27 2.93 -22.77
C TYR A 14 -9.16 3.82 -24.03
N THR A 15 -10.28 4.17 -24.65
CA THR A 15 -10.35 5.08 -25.80
C THR A 15 -11.16 6.34 -25.47
N ALA A 16 -11.05 7.37 -26.30
CA ALA A 16 -11.89 8.57 -26.18
C ALA A 16 -13.38 8.21 -26.12
N GLY A 17 -14.12 8.85 -25.22
CA GLY A 17 -15.50 8.52 -24.91
C GLY A 17 -16.06 9.43 -23.82
N TRP A 18 -16.63 8.84 -22.77
CA TRP A 18 -17.29 9.59 -21.69
C TRP A 18 -16.35 10.43 -20.80
N TRP A 19 -15.03 10.17 -20.83
CA TRP A 19 -14.05 10.87 -20.02
C TRP A 19 -12.94 11.46 -20.89
N HIS A 20 -12.38 12.59 -20.47
CA HIS A 20 -11.27 13.28 -21.15
C HIS A 20 -9.88 12.82 -20.70
N ASN A 21 -9.80 11.78 -19.85
CA ASN A 21 -8.56 11.22 -19.32
C ASN A 21 -8.31 9.78 -19.84
N GLN A 22 -8.49 9.59 -21.14
CA GLN A 22 -8.39 8.30 -21.82
C GLN A 22 -6.94 7.87 -22.10
N VAL A 23 -6.72 6.56 -22.24
CA VAL A 23 -5.40 5.96 -22.56
C VAL A 23 -4.99 6.23 -24.01
N LEU A 24 -5.94 6.10 -24.95
CA LEU A 24 -5.79 6.39 -26.36
C LEU A 24 -6.76 7.50 -26.78
N ASP A 25 -6.32 8.44 -27.60
CA ASP A 25 -7.19 9.49 -28.15
C ASP A 25 -8.17 8.98 -29.21
N ASP A 26 -8.92 9.89 -29.84
CA ASP A 26 -9.93 9.57 -30.86
C ASP A 26 -9.34 9.03 -32.18
N LYS A 27 -8.02 9.14 -32.35
CA LYS A 27 -7.26 8.61 -33.49
C LYS A 27 -6.56 7.30 -33.16
N GLY A 28 -6.64 6.84 -31.91
CA GLY A 28 -5.94 5.66 -31.42
C GLY A 28 -4.49 5.92 -31.01
N GLU A 29 -4.08 7.18 -30.91
CA GLU A 29 -2.73 7.56 -30.49
C GLU A 29 -2.62 7.56 -28.97
N LYS A 30 -1.42 7.26 -28.46
CA LYS A 30 -1.15 7.22 -27.01
C LYS A 30 -1.27 8.63 -26.42
N THR A 31 -2.03 8.74 -25.34
CA THR A 31 -2.01 9.95 -24.52
C THR A 31 -0.94 9.86 -23.43
N GLN A 32 -0.75 10.93 -22.66
CA GLN A 32 0.09 10.91 -21.44
C GLN A 32 -0.32 9.84 -20.41
N GLN A 33 -1.55 9.31 -20.50
CA GLN A 33 -2.02 8.27 -19.58
C GLN A 33 -1.49 6.89 -19.95
N TYR A 34 -1.10 6.66 -21.20
CA TYR A 34 -0.61 5.37 -21.64
C TYR A 34 0.61 4.92 -20.83
N ASP A 35 1.64 5.76 -20.76
CA ASP A 35 2.88 5.39 -20.08
C ASP A 35 2.70 5.31 -18.56
N LYS A 36 1.87 6.20 -17.99
CA LYS A 36 1.48 6.14 -16.57
C LYS A 36 0.80 4.81 -16.24
N LEU A 37 -0.15 4.41 -17.09
CA LEU A 37 -0.88 3.16 -16.92
C LEU A 37 0.02 1.95 -17.10
N GLN A 38 0.93 2.01 -18.07
CA GLN A 38 1.91 0.96 -18.30
C GLN A 38 2.80 0.75 -17.07
N ALA A 39 3.27 1.85 -16.45
CA ALA A 39 4.07 1.80 -15.23
C ALA A 39 3.28 1.16 -14.07
N VAL A 40 2.05 1.65 -13.80
CA VAL A 40 1.22 1.08 -12.73
C VAL A 40 0.90 -0.40 -12.98
N ASN A 41 0.62 -0.80 -14.23
CA ASN A 41 0.38 -2.21 -14.55
C ASN A 41 1.62 -3.08 -14.30
N ALA A 42 2.83 -2.59 -14.62
CA ALA A 42 4.05 -3.32 -14.33
C ALA A 42 4.23 -3.54 -12.81
N GLU A 43 3.99 -2.51 -12.00
CA GLU A 43 4.03 -2.60 -10.54
C GLU A 43 3.00 -3.57 -9.98
N LEU A 44 1.76 -3.53 -10.50
CA LEU A 44 0.70 -4.47 -10.13
C LEU A 44 1.07 -5.91 -10.47
N HIS A 45 1.74 -6.15 -11.60
CA HIS A 45 2.23 -7.49 -11.96
C HIS A 45 3.34 -7.98 -11.03
N THR A 46 4.24 -7.11 -10.57
CA THR A 46 5.27 -7.45 -9.58
C THR A 46 4.64 -7.91 -8.26
N LEU A 47 3.61 -7.21 -7.78
CA LEU A 47 2.99 -7.46 -6.49
C LEU A 47 1.90 -8.54 -6.53
N GLY A 48 1.18 -8.63 -7.65
CA GLY A 48 -0.15 -9.24 -7.75
C GLY A 48 -0.22 -10.70 -7.32
N GLU A 49 0.70 -11.55 -7.80
CA GLU A 49 0.69 -12.97 -7.44
C GLU A 49 0.88 -13.17 -5.92
N THR A 50 1.77 -12.39 -5.31
CA THR A 50 2.03 -12.49 -3.86
C THR A 50 0.90 -11.88 -3.06
N TYR A 51 0.38 -10.72 -3.46
CA TYR A 51 -0.77 -10.07 -2.83
C TYR A 51 -2.00 -10.98 -2.80
N MET A 52 -2.30 -11.66 -3.91
CA MET A 52 -3.49 -12.51 -4.04
C MET A 52 -3.44 -13.78 -3.16
N LYS A 53 -2.28 -14.15 -2.61
CA LYS A 53 -2.16 -15.23 -1.61
C LYS A 53 -2.82 -14.86 -0.27
N TYR A 54 -3.13 -13.59 -0.06
CA TYR A 54 -3.76 -13.08 1.16
C TYR A 54 -5.15 -12.50 0.88
N ARG A 55 -5.98 -12.49 1.92
CA ARG A 55 -7.30 -11.83 1.91
C ARG A 55 -7.31 -10.75 2.98
N ARG A 56 -7.72 -9.53 2.60
CA ARG A 56 -7.87 -8.40 3.52
C ARG A 56 -8.98 -8.69 4.52
N VAL A 57 -8.73 -8.41 5.80
CA VAL A 57 -9.67 -8.59 6.91
C VAL A 57 -10.11 -7.26 7.51
N SER A 58 -9.25 -6.25 7.50
CA SER A 58 -9.58 -4.88 7.92
C SER A 58 -8.68 -3.86 7.22
N THR A 59 -9.09 -2.60 7.25
CA THR A 59 -8.29 -1.46 6.77
C THR A 59 -8.14 -0.48 7.92
N HIS A 60 -6.93 0.09 8.06
CA HIS A 60 -6.57 0.99 9.13
C HIS A 60 -5.99 2.29 8.57
N PHE A 61 -6.24 3.38 9.27
CA PHE A 61 -5.72 4.72 9.01
C PHE A 61 -4.70 5.04 10.09
N ILE A 62 -3.43 5.19 9.71
CA ILE A 62 -2.33 5.42 10.65
C ILE A 62 -1.83 6.84 10.45
N GLY A 63 -1.66 7.61 11.53
CA GLY A 63 -1.10 8.97 11.48
C GLY A 63 -2.13 10.10 11.29
N PHE A 64 -3.38 9.78 10.88
CA PHE A 64 -4.43 10.76 10.56
C PHE A 64 -5.07 11.44 11.79
N SER A 65 -4.26 11.89 12.75
CA SER A 65 -4.75 12.55 13.97
C SER A 65 -5.54 13.83 13.64
N GLY A 66 -6.72 13.98 14.25
CA GLY A 66 -7.57 15.18 14.06
C GLY A 66 -8.56 15.08 12.90
N GLU A 67 -8.51 14.00 12.11
CA GLU A 67 -9.42 13.77 10.99
C GLU A 67 -10.47 12.70 11.31
N GLU A 68 -11.29 12.98 12.33
CA GLU A 68 -12.30 12.05 12.88
C GLU A 68 -13.40 11.63 11.87
N ASN A 69 -13.52 12.35 10.75
CA ASN A 69 -14.56 12.16 9.73
C ASN A 69 -14.03 11.55 8.41
N LEU A 70 -12.82 10.99 8.38
CA LEU A 70 -12.25 10.41 7.15
C LEU A 70 -13.02 9.21 6.58
N CYS A 71 -13.94 8.63 7.36
CA CYS A 71 -14.74 7.49 6.95
C CYS A 71 -16.17 7.67 7.44
N ASP A 72 -17.13 7.60 6.52
CA ASP A 72 -18.58 7.44 6.78
C ASP A 72 -18.94 6.11 7.50
N GLY A 73 -18.14 5.66 8.47
CA GLY A 73 -18.19 4.29 8.99
C GLY A 73 -17.48 4.02 10.32
N ASN A 74 -17.26 5.02 11.19
CA ASN A 74 -16.66 4.85 12.53
C ASN A 74 -15.24 4.24 12.54
N LEU A 75 -14.44 4.43 11.49
CA LEU A 75 -13.03 4.02 11.52
C LEU A 75 -12.20 5.10 12.21
N THR A 76 -11.79 4.83 13.45
CA THR A 76 -10.94 5.74 14.22
C THR A 76 -9.48 5.60 13.79
N PRO A 77 -8.82 6.68 13.36
CA PRO A 77 -7.38 6.66 13.09
C PRO A 77 -6.58 6.26 14.32
N VAL A 78 -5.44 5.61 14.09
CA VAL A 78 -4.50 5.20 15.14
C VAL A 78 -3.15 5.88 14.95
N ALA A 79 -2.43 6.16 16.04
CA ALA A 79 -1.07 6.68 15.95
C ALA A 79 -0.07 5.62 15.43
N SER A 80 -0.29 4.35 15.79
CA SER A 80 0.42 3.21 15.25
C SER A 80 -0.49 1.98 15.20
N LEU A 81 -0.24 1.09 14.24
CA LEU A 81 -1.01 -0.14 14.07
C LEU A 81 -0.35 -1.31 14.81
N SER A 82 -1.14 -1.98 15.65
CA SER A 82 -0.76 -3.26 16.27
C SER A 82 -1.82 -4.32 15.99
N THR A 83 -1.41 -5.40 15.33
CA THR A 83 -2.26 -6.51 14.87
C THR A 83 -2.03 -7.80 15.63
N GLY A 84 -1.11 -7.79 16.62
CA GLY A 84 -0.59 -8.96 17.31
C GLY A 84 0.54 -9.68 16.54
N VAL A 85 0.64 -9.47 15.23
CA VAL A 85 1.75 -10.00 14.39
C VAL A 85 2.73 -8.89 14.03
N PHE A 86 2.20 -7.80 13.48
CA PHE A 86 2.92 -6.54 13.33
C PHE A 86 2.52 -5.63 14.48
N ASN A 87 3.50 -5.09 15.19
CA ASN A 87 3.29 -4.21 16.33
C ASN A 87 3.95 -2.86 16.08
N ASP A 88 3.30 -1.81 16.55
CA ASP A 88 3.81 -0.44 16.52
C ASP A 88 4.18 0.06 15.09
N LEU A 89 3.44 -0.40 14.08
CA LEU A 89 3.66 -0.03 12.67
C LEU A 89 3.23 1.42 12.42
N ARG A 90 4.15 2.27 11.96
CA ARG A 90 3.91 3.69 11.64
C ARG A 90 5.00 4.29 10.74
N ALA A 91 4.73 5.44 10.16
CA ALA A 91 5.77 6.33 9.64
C ALA A 91 6.45 7.07 10.81
N GLU A 92 7.78 7.14 10.80
CA GLU A 92 8.55 7.69 11.94
C GLU A 92 8.40 9.21 12.10
N ASN A 93 8.16 9.90 10.99
CA ASN A 93 7.87 11.32 10.95
C ASN A 93 6.39 11.64 11.21
N GLY A 94 5.55 10.64 11.50
CA GLY A 94 4.12 10.83 11.76
C GLY A 94 3.25 10.93 10.51
N GLU A 95 3.80 10.69 9.32
CA GLU A 95 3.04 10.74 8.07
C GLU A 95 1.94 9.68 7.99
N ASN A 96 0.97 9.98 7.13
CA ASN A 96 -0.24 9.20 6.97
C ASN A 96 0.00 7.91 6.18
N LEU A 97 -0.44 6.77 6.73
CA LEU A 97 -0.42 5.48 6.05
C LEU A 97 -1.82 4.85 6.02
N LEU A 98 -2.17 4.25 4.88
CA LEU A 98 -3.29 3.31 4.79
C LEU A 98 -2.76 1.88 4.88
N ALA A 99 -3.33 1.08 5.77
CA ALA A 99 -2.87 -0.29 6.00
C ALA A 99 -4.02 -1.29 5.85
N GLY A 100 -3.95 -2.13 4.82
CA GLY A 100 -4.82 -3.30 4.68
C GLY A 100 -4.24 -4.47 5.44
N GLN A 101 -4.85 -4.84 6.57
CA GLN A 101 -4.48 -6.05 7.31
C GLN A 101 -5.02 -7.28 6.59
N MET A 102 -4.18 -8.30 6.40
CA MET A 102 -4.50 -9.47 5.59
C MET A 102 -4.07 -10.77 6.28
N VAL A 103 -4.81 -11.85 5.99
CA VAL A 103 -4.50 -13.21 6.42
C VAL A 103 -4.29 -14.10 5.20
N SER A 104 -3.42 -15.12 5.34
CA SER A 104 -3.17 -16.09 4.27
C SER A 104 -4.43 -16.85 3.88
N ARG A 105 -4.70 -16.96 2.57
CA ARG A 105 -5.80 -17.78 2.05
C ARG A 105 -5.53 -19.28 2.23
N ALA A 106 -4.26 -19.67 2.27
CA ALA A 106 -3.85 -21.04 2.47
C ALA A 106 -3.95 -21.49 3.94
N GLY A 107 -4.17 -20.56 4.88
CA GLY A 107 -4.20 -20.88 6.31
C GLY A 107 -2.85 -21.33 6.87
N ASP A 108 -1.74 -20.96 6.22
CA ASP A 108 -0.37 -21.37 6.58
C ASP A 108 0.22 -20.60 7.78
N GLY A 109 -0.60 -19.81 8.48
CA GLY A 109 -0.18 -19.01 9.62
C GLY A 109 0.66 -17.77 9.27
N SER A 110 0.82 -17.46 7.98
CA SER A 110 1.42 -16.20 7.54
C SER A 110 0.40 -15.07 7.47
N TYR A 111 0.90 -13.85 7.67
CA TYR A 111 0.10 -12.62 7.69
C TYR A 111 0.74 -11.58 6.81
N ALA A 112 -0.06 -10.65 6.31
CA ALA A 112 0.44 -9.56 5.49
C ALA A 112 -0.24 -8.22 5.82
N ILE A 113 0.48 -7.12 5.55
CA ILE A 113 -0.08 -5.77 5.53
C ILE A 113 0.20 -5.16 4.15
N MET A 114 -0.84 -4.72 3.45
CA MET A 114 -0.67 -3.87 2.28
C MET A 114 -0.67 -2.40 2.72
N LEU A 115 0.48 -1.75 2.67
CA LEU A 115 0.68 -0.34 3.01
C LEU A 115 0.56 0.56 1.78
N CYS A 116 0.04 1.76 1.98
CA CYS A 116 0.07 2.85 1.03
C CYS A 116 0.48 4.14 1.74
N GLY A 117 1.44 4.86 1.17
CA GLY A 117 1.79 6.21 1.61
C GLY A 117 0.65 7.14 1.22
N ALA A 118 0.04 7.81 2.20
CA ALA A 118 -1.18 8.60 2.01
C ALA A 118 -1.00 10.05 2.48
N ASP A 119 0.25 10.50 2.56
CA ASP A 119 0.68 11.85 2.95
C ASP A 119 0.45 12.90 1.85
N ASP A 120 0.55 12.51 0.58
CA ASP A 120 0.40 13.42 -0.56
C ASP A 120 -0.43 12.79 -1.69
N PRO A 121 -1.75 12.65 -1.53
CA PRO A 121 -2.62 11.99 -2.51
C PRO A 121 -2.74 12.72 -3.85
N HIS A 122 -2.14 13.92 -3.97
CA HIS A 122 -2.14 14.74 -5.18
C HIS A 122 -0.76 14.89 -5.82
N ASP A 123 0.27 14.21 -5.29
CA ASP A 123 1.66 14.26 -5.77
C ASP A 123 2.21 15.70 -5.89
N HIS A 124 1.78 16.62 -5.03
CA HIS A 124 2.24 18.01 -5.04
C HIS A 124 3.61 18.20 -4.38
N ASN A 125 3.88 17.45 -3.32
CA ASN A 125 5.09 17.51 -2.50
C ASN A 125 5.56 16.09 -2.14
N PRO A 126 5.98 15.28 -3.13
CA PRO A 126 6.36 13.90 -2.89
C PRO A 126 7.57 13.83 -1.94
N ALA A 127 7.49 12.91 -0.99
CA ALA A 127 8.48 12.69 0.04
C ALA A 127 8.95 11.23 0.07
N VAL A 128 10.05 11.01 0.78
CA VAL A 128 10.54 9.67 1.16
C VAL A 128 10.72 9.66 2.66
N TYR A 129 10.15 8.68 3.34
CA TYR A 129 10.21 8.56 4.79
C TYR A 129 10.42 7.12 5.23
N THR A 130 10.77 6.96 6.50
CA THR A 130 10.98 5.67 7.11
C THR A 130 9.68 5.16 7.73
N VAL A 131 9.33 3.92 7.44
CA VAL A 131 8.30 3.16 8.15
C VAL A 131 8.99 2.18 9.07
N SER A 132 8.54 2.10 10.32
CA SER A 132 9.07 1.17 11.32
C SER A 132 7.97 0.34 11.99
N PHE A 133 8.33 -0.87 12.41
CA PHE A 133 7.44 -1.81 13.08
C PHE A 133 8.23 -2.91 13.81
N ARG A 134 7.52 -3.73 14.60
CA ARG A 134 8.04 -4.97 15.21
C ARG A 134 7.26 -6.17 14.72
N ALA A 135 7.94 -7.30 14.59
CA ALA A 135 7.37 -8.58 14.20
C ALA A 135 8.19 -9.69 14.87
N ASP A 136 8.02 -9.81 16.18
CA ASP A 136 8.88 -10.67 17.01
C ASP A 136 8.73 -12.14 16.62
N ASN A 137 9.86 -12.85 16.52
CA ASN A 137 9.96 -14.27 16.19
C ASN A 137 9.41 -14.69 14.81
N ARG A 138 9.24 -13.77 13.87
CA ARG A 138 8.82 -14.08 12.49
C ARG A 138 9.83 -13.62 11.46
N ALA A 139 9.90 -14.36 10.36
CA ALA A 139 10.64 -13.93 9.19
C ALA A 139 9.79 -12.90 8.43
N VAL A 140 10.35 -11.72 8.17
CA VAL A 140 9.64 -10.64 7.50
C VAL A 140 10.23 -10.33 6.12
N PHE A 141 9.34 -10.05 5.19
CA PHE A 141 9.66 -9.70 3.81
C PHE A 141 8.81 -8.50 3.39
N ALA A 142 9.37 -7.64 2.55
CA ALA A 142 8.65 -6.52 1.95
C ALA A 142 8.79 -6.55 0.44
N LEU A 143 7.70 -6.25 -0.26
CA LEU A 143 7.64 -6.20 -1.73
C LEU A 143 6.95 -4.89 -2.14
N ALA A 144 7.54 -4.14 -3.05
CA ALA A 144 6.98 -2.96 -3.67
C ALA A 144 6.75 -3.20 -5.17
N GLY A 145 6.20 -2.20 -5.88
CA GLY A 145 5.97 -2.29 -7.32
C GLY A 145 7.23 -2.51 -8.15
N ASP A 146 8.38 -2.02 -7.65
CA ASP A 146 9.70 -2.17 -8.25
C ASP A 146 10.46 -3.43 -7.81
N GLY A 147 9.85 -4.28 -6.97
CA GLY A 147 10.41 -5.55 -6.52
C GLY A 147 10.65 -5.61 -5.00
N PRO A 148 11.54 -6.50 -4.53
CA PRO A 148 11.80 -6.65 -3.09
C PRO A 148 12.25 -5.34 -2.46
N ARG A 149 11.59 -4.94 -1.36
CA ARG A 149 11.97 -3.76 -0.58
C ARG A 149 12.87 -4.22 0.58
N PRO A 150 14.12 -3.74 0.65
CA PRO A 150 15.02 -4.12 1.75
C PRO A 150 14.48 -3.69 3.11
N LEU A 151 14.58 -4.58 4.08
CA LEU A 151 14.26 -4.32 5.49
C LEU A 151 15.56 -4.25 6.29
N THR A 152 15.69 -3.23 7.13
CA THR A 152 16.79 -3.09 8.09
C THR A 152 16.30 -3.47 9.47
N ARG A 153 16.92 -4.49 10.09
CA ARG A 153 16.71 -4.81 11.49
C ARG A 153 17.57 -3.89 12.35
N ARG A 154 16.98 -3.29 13.39
CA ARG A 154 17.66 -2.39 14.32
C ARG A 154 18.00 -3.10 15.63
N ASP A 155 18.89 -2.50 16.41
CA ASP A 155 19.39 -3.04 17.69
C ASP A 155 18.28 -3.24 18.73
N ASP A 156 17.25 -2.40 18.67
CA ASP A 156 16.07 -2.50 19.54
C ASP A 156 15.11 -3.64 19.13
N GLY A 157 15.41 -4.36 18.05
CA GLY A 157 14.61 -5.46 17.51
C GLY A 157 13.54 -5.04 16.50
N SER A 158 13.35 -3.74 16.26
CA SER A 158 12.42 -3.25 15.23
C SER A 158 12.97 -3.45 13.81
N TRP A 159 12.06 -3.42 12.84
CA TRP A 159 12.33 -3.40 11.42
C TRP A 159 12.00 -2.03 10.85
N ALA A 160 12.76 -1.61 9.85
CA ALA A 160 12.52 -0.36 9.13
C ALA A 160 12.77 -0.51 7.63
N PHE A 161 12.04 0.26 6.82
CA PHE A 161 12.29 0.44 5.39
C PHE A 161 11.88 1.85 4.96
N THR A 162 12.35 2.26 3.79
CA THR A 162 11.94 3.53 3.17
C THR A 162 10.75 3.34 2.25
N MET A 163 9.88 4.34 2.24
CA MET A 163 8.67 4.38 1.44
C MET A 163 8.48 5.79 0.87
N ARG A 164 8.00 5.88 -0.37
CA ARG A 164 7.65 7.14 -1.03
C ARG A 164 6.18 7.47 -0.81
N SER A 165 5.81 8.74 -0.90
CA SER A 165 4.41 9.16 -1.05
C SER A 165 3.75 8.37 -2.19
N CYS A 166 2.49 7.97 -2.01
CA CYS A 166 1.70 7.19 -2.96
C CYS A 166 2.25 5.79 -3.33
N GLU A 167 3.36 5.33 -2.74
CA GLU A 167 3.89 4.00 -2.98
C GLU A 167 3.03 2.93 -2.29
N GLY A 168 2.96 1.74 -2.89
CA GLY A 168 2.39 0.54 -2.27
C GLY A 168 3.47 -0.44 -1.83
N VAL A 169 3.44 -0.89 -0.57
CA VAL A 169 4.37 -1.92 -0.05
C VAL A 169 3.59 -3.04 0.64
N LEU A 170 3.80 -4.28 0.19
CA LEU A 170 3.28 -5.48 0.82
C LEU A 170 4.30 -6.02 1.83
N LEU A 171 3.99 -5.91 3.13
CA LEU A 171 4.72 -6.55 4.22
C LEU A 171 4.16 -7.94 4.48
N ILE A 172 5.03 -8.92 4.69
CA ILE A 172 4.68 -10.32 4.95
C ILE A 172 5.45 -10.80 6.17
N ALA A 173 4.77 -11.44 7.11
CA ALA A 173 5.37 -12.12 8.25
C ALA A 173 5.02 -13.61 8.20
N ARG A 174 6.04 -14.46 8.24
CA ARG A 174 5.93 -15.93 8.28
C ARG A 174 6.45 -16.41 9.62
#